data_AF-A0A933AFN7-F1
#
_entry.id   AF-A0A933AFN7-F1
#
_cell.length_a   1.000
_cell.length_b   1.000
_cell.length_c   1.000
_cell.angle_alpha   90.00
_cell.angle_beta   90.00
_cell.angle_gamma   90.00
#
_symmetry.space_group_name_H-M   'P 1'
#
loop_
_entity.id
_entity.type
_entity.pdbx_description
1 polymer ?
#
loop_
_entity_poly.entity_id
_entity_poly.type
_entity_poly.pdbx_seq_one_letter_code
_entity_poly.pdbx_strand_id
1 'polypeptide(L)'
;MPEPRGHHRAQRKASRPFWKRALVRGGAAFLGIAVVAGLIWAGRPRGEDTRPLDAGPTLAASGASTSVHIYYGSTCHDCPPYVEQQAMPALRTRSWSGPIEVHDFTKQAELQVLTRRLDEVGLASPPPDVGQALAPATFHVALLYMENSRVVLLGHPPGDLIRQVLALDNLPPRLVLSQEEMHGAATKYEVWNFQGRVASFPISTPVKNALTQVSASR
;
A
#
# COMPACT_ATOMS: atom_id res chain seq x y z
N MET A 1 18.84 -6.14 -58.20
CA MET A 1 17.54 -5.65 -57.71
C MET A 1 17.80 -4.85 -56.43
N PRO A 2 17.41 -3.57 -56.35
CA PRO A 2 17.76 -2.69 -55.23
C PRO A 2 16.81 -2.84 -54.03
N GLU A 3 17.37 -2.67 -52.82
CA GLU A 3 16.64 -2.51 -51.55
C GLU A 3 15.75 -1.27 -51.55
N PRO A 4 14.58 -1.31 -50.88
CA PRO A 4 13.91 -0.10 -50.43
C PRO A 4 14.21 0.19 -48.94
N ARG A 5 14.98 1.26 -48.71
CA ARG A 5 15.01 2.01 -47.45
C ARG A 5 13.69 2.76 -47.29
N GLY A 6 12.96 2.51 -46.20
CA GLY A 6 11.76 3.24 -45.83
C GLY A 6 11.88 3.86 -44.45
N HIS A 7 12.36 5.10 -44.38
CA HIS A 7 12.27 5.95 -43.20
C HIS A 7 10.84 6.47 -43.05
N HIS A 8 10.15 6.15 -41.95
CA HIS A 8 9.00 6.94 -41.50
C HIS A 8 9.17 7.32 -40.02
N ARG A 9 9.59 8.57 -39.85
CA ARG A 9 9.70 9.29 -38.58
C ARG A 9 8.45 10.15 -38.40
N ALA A 10 7.90 10.07 -37.19
CA ALA A 10 7.06 11.04 -36.47
C ALA A 10 5.63 11.31 -36.98
N GLN A 11 4.68 11.12 -36.07
CA GLN A 11 3.85 12.22 -35.53
C GLN A 11 3.30 11.82 -34.15
N ARG A 12 3.90 12.35 -33.09
CA ARG A 12 3.35 12.32 -31.72
C ARG A 12 2.37 13.48 -31.59
N LYS A 13 1.06 13.20 -31.48
CA LYS A 13 0.08 14.18 -31.01
C LYS A 13 0.17 14.27 -29.49
N ALA A 14 0.65 15.40 -28.99
CA ALA A 14 0.67 15.72 -27.58
C ALA A 14 -0.72 16.21 -27.13
N SER A 15 -1.44 15.36 -26.41
CA SER A 15 -2.68 15.72 -25.71
C SER A 15 -2.32 16.41 -24.39
N ARG A 16 -2.65 17.70 -24.26
CA ARG A 16 -2.47 18.46 -23.01
C ARG A 16 -3.52 18.04 -21.97
N PRO A 17 -3.17 17.83 -20.69
CA PRO A 17 -4.17 17.57 -19.65
C PRO A 17 -4.82 18.86 -19.15
N PHE A 18 -6.15 18.83 -19.10
CA PHE A 18 -7.05 19.87 -18.65
C PHE A 18 -7.23 19.79 -17.12
N TRP A 19 -6.39 20.48 -16.36
CA TRP A 19 -6.56 20.61 -14.91
C TRP A 19 -7.30 21.91 -14.58
N LYS A 20 -8.58 21.81 -14.21
CA LYS A 20 -9.30 22.90 -13.56
C LYS A 20 -8.90 22.97 -12.08
N ARG A 21 -8.32 24.10 -11.69
CA ARG A 21 -8.09 24.52 -10.31
C ARG A 21 -9.44 24.90 -9.68
N ALA A 22 -9.80 24.30 -8.55
CA ALA A 22 -10.82 24.82 -7.65
C ALA A 22 -10.12 25.42 -6.44
N LEU A 23 -10.20 26.75 -6.34
CA LEU A 23 -9.81 27.56 -5.19
C LEU A 23 -11.03 27.61 -4.26
N VAL A 24 -10.90 27.24 -2.98
CA VAL A 24 -11.87 27.66 -1.95
C VAL A 24 -11.09 28.25 -0.79
N ARG A 25 -11.47 29.49 -0.47
CA ARG A 25 -10.97 30.37 0.59
C ARG A 25 -11.79 30.18 1.86
N GLY A 26 -11.15 30.51 3.00
CA GLY A 26 -11.80 30.99 4.23
C GLY A 26 -12.01 29.91 5.28
N GLY A 27 -11.76 30.13 6.57
CA GLY A 27 -11.29 31.31 7.28
C GLY A 27 -10.92 30.89 8.71
N ALA A 28 -9.97 31.61 9.30
CA ALA A 28 -9.55 31.43 10.69
C ALA A 28 -9.99 32.66 11.49
N ALA A 29 -10.72 32.43 12.58
CA ALA A 29 -10.76 33.32 13.75
C ALA A 29 -11.58 32.63 14.85
N PHE A 30 -10.93 32.21 15.93
CA PHE A 30 -11.56 32.19 17.25
C PHE A 30 -10.55 32.69 18.27
N LEU A 31 -10.79 33.93 18.69
CA LEU A 31 -10.19 34.61 19.83
C LEU A 31 -11.14 34.38 21.01
N GLY A 32 -10.65 33.89 22.15
CA GLY A 32 -11.50 33.76 23.33
C GLY A 32 -10.83 33.01 24.48
N ILE A 33 -9.97 33.70 25.23
CA ILE A 33 -9.64 33.29 26.60
C ILE A 33 -10.01 34.46 27.51
N ALA A 34 -11.07 34.28 28.29
CA ALA A 34 -11.42 35.14 29.40
C ALA A 34 -10.86 34.55 30.69
N VAL A 35 -10.19 35.40 31.46
CA VAL A 35 -9.73 35.15 32.82
C VAL A 35 -10.89 35.44 33.77
N VAL A 36 -11.16 34.53 34.72
CA VAL A 36 -11.86 34.87 35.97
C VAL A 36 -11.13 34.22 37.13
N ALA A 37 -10.64 35.09 38.01
CA ALA A 37 -10.12 34.77 39.33
C ALA A 37 -11.27 34.53 40.33
N GLY A 38 -11.04 33.70 41.35
CA GLY A 38 -11.95 33.54 42.48
C GLY A 38 -11.32 32.73 43.59
N LEU A 39 -10.99 33.41 44.69
CA LEU A 39 -10.31 32.94 45.89
C LEU A 39 -11.30 32.38 46.94
N ILE A 40 -10.77 31.48 47.81
CA ILE A 40 -10.98 31.39 49.27
C ILE A 40 -12.15 30.55 49.89
N TRP A 41 -11.69 29.55 50.69
CA TRP A 41 -12.12 29.03 52.02
C TRP A 41 -13.21 27.97 52.29
N ALA A 42 -12.75 27.06 53.19
CA ALA A 42 -13.38 26.45 54.37
C ALA A 42 -14.36 25.26 54.26
N GLY A 43 -14.07 24.26 55.10
CA GLY A 43 -15.08 23.48 55.82
C GLY A 43 -15.19 22.01 55.46
N ARG A 44 -14.65 21.14 56.32
CA ARG A 44 -14.87 19.68 56.39
C ARG A 44 -16.38 19.36 56.63
N PRO A 45 -16.92 18.19 56.24
CA PRO A 45 -16.68 16.98 57.04
C PRO A 45 -16.48 15.68 56.24
N ARG A 46 -15.98 14.69 56.98
CA ARG A 46 -15.73 13.30 56.61
C ARG A 46 -17.08 12.59 56.44
N GLY A 47 -17.39 12.16 55.22
CA GLY A 47 -18.53 11.29 54.88
C GLY A 47 -18.03 10.14 54.02
N GLU A 48 -18.38 8.91 54.39
CA GLU A 48 -18.16 7.69 53.64
C GLU A 48 -18.81 7.78 52.26
N ASP A 49 -17.99 7.89 51.21
CA ASP A 49 -18.42 7.66 49.83
C ASP A 49 -17.83 6.33 49.35
N THR A 50 -18.71 5.34 49.23
CA THR A 50 -18.48 4.11 48.47
C THR A 50 -18.23 4.48 47.02
N ARG A 51 -16.96 4.59 46.62
CA ARG A 51 -16.55 4.74 45.23
C ARG A 51 -16.97 3.48 44.44
N PRO A 52 -17.78 3.59 43.38
CA PRO A 52 -17.74 2.59 42.33
C PRO A 52 -16.35 2.65 41.73
N LEU A 53 -15.67 1.50 41.67
CA LEU A 53 -14.41 1.35 40.94
C LEU A 53 -14.57 1.92 39.55
N ASP A 54 -13.65 2.82 39.22
CA ASP A 54 -13.50 3.48 37.94
C ASP A 54 -13.75 2.50 36.78
N ALA A 55 -14.83 2.74 36.03
CA ALA A 55 -14.89 2.33 34.64
C ALA A 55 -13.82 3.16 33.92
N GLY A 56 -12.60 2.63 33.89
CA GLY A 56 -11.52 3.18 33.08
C GLY A 56 -12.01 3.39 31.65
N PRO A 57 -11.50 4.40 30.93
CA PRO A 57 -11.90 4.64 29.56
C PRO A 57 -11.68 3.37 28.76
N THR A 58 -12.77 2.76 28.31
CA THR A 58 -12.77 1.74 27.27
C THR A 58 -12.00 2.34 26.11
N LEU A 59 -10.75 1.86 25.90
CA LEU A 59 -9.98 2.16 24.71
C LEU A 59 -10.85 1.72 23.53
N ALA A 60 -11.46 2.70 22.88
CA ALA A 60 -12.12 2.49 21.61
C ALA A 60 -11.10 1.81 20.71
N ALA A 61 -11.41 0.58 20.28
CA ALA A 61 -10.66 -0.08 19.23
C ALA A 61 -10.57 0.92 18.08
N SER A 62 -9.36 1.43 17.84
CA SER A 62 -9.09 2.29 16.69
C SER A 62 -9.44 1.46 15.48
N GLY A 63 -10.61 1.73 14.89
CA GLY A 63 -11.06 1.10 13.66
C GLY A 63 -10.12 1.54 12.56
N ALA A 64 -8.99 0.85 12.42
CA ALA A 64 -8.09 1.00 11.31
C ALA A 64 -8.92 0.66 10.06
N SER A 65 -9.28 1.67 9.28
CA SER A 65 -9.97 1.45 8.02
C SER A 65 -9.04 0.71 7.07
N THR A 66 -9.44 -0.49 6.64
CA THR A 66 -8.78 -1.28 5.59
C THR A 66 -8.57 -0.38 4.38
N SER A 67 -7.33 -0.09 4.01
CA SER A 67 -7.02 0.66 2.79
C SER A 67 -6.02 -0.08 1.92
N VAL A 68 -6.22 0.04 0.61
CA VAL A 68 -5.22 -0.34 -0.38
C VAL A 68 -4.53 0.92 -0.86
N HIS A 69 -3.21 0.92 -0.85
CA HIS A 69 -2.39 2.01 -1.37
C HIS A 69 -1.57 1.51 -2.56
N ILE A 70 -1.68 2.19 -3.68
CA ILE A 70 -0.90 1.89 -4.89
C ILE A 70 0.12 3.01 -5.08
N TYR A 71 1.40 2.68 -5.03
CA TYR A 71 2.50 3.59 -5.32
C TYR A 71 3.08 3.27 -6.68
N TYR A 72 3.24 4.29 -7.53
CA TYR A 72 3.92 4.17 -8.81
C TYR A 72 4.74 5.42 -9.10
N GLY A 73 5.69 5.31 -10.03
CA GLY A 73 6.43 6.48 -10.52
C GLY A 73 5.74 7.09 -11.73
N SER A 74 5.30 8.34 -11.67
CA SER A 74 4.64 9.00 -12.83
C SER A 74 5.55 9.21 -14.04
N THR A 75 6.87 9.10 -13.86
CA THR A 75 7.88 9.15 -14.94
C THR A 75 8.10 7.80 -15.62
N CYS A 76 7.62 6.70 -15.04
CA CYS A 76 7.66 5.38 -15.65
C CYS A 76 6.62 5.29 -16.78
N HIS A 77 7.03 4.82 -17.96
CA HIS A 77 6.14 4.75 -19.11
C HIS A 77 4.99 3.75 -18.92
N ASP A 78 5.31 2.59 -18.36
CA ASP A 78 4.38 1.44 -18.27
C ASP A 78 3.57 1.40 -16.97
N CYS A 79 3.98 2.16 -15.96
CA CYS A 79 3.37 2.10 -14.64
C CYS A 79 1.97 2.74 -14.57
N PRO A 80 1.73 3.97 -15.10
CA PRO A 80 0.38 4.52 -15.15
C PRO A 80 -0.63 3.60 -15.88
N PRO A 81 -0.37 3.09 -17.10
CA PRO A 81 -1.32 2.21 -17.76
C PRO A 81 -1.50 0.88 -17.02
N TYR A 82 -0.45 0.32 -16.41
CA TYR A 82 -0.61 -0.86 -15.54
C TYR A 82 -1.57 -0.59 -14.36
N VAL A 83 -1.40 0.54 -13.66
CA VAL A 83 -2.27 0.89 -12.53
C VAL A 83 -3.71 1.03 -12.99
N GLU A 84 -3.95 1.77 -14.07
CA GLU A 84 -5.30 2.06 -14.58
C GLU A 84 -6.00 0.85 -15.19
N GLN A 85 -5.27 0.04 -15.96
CA GLN A 85 -5.86 -1.00 -16.82
C GLN A 85 -5.80 -2.39 -16.19
N GLN A 86 -4.97 -2.59 -15.15
CA GLN A 86 -4.77 -3.90 -14.55
C GLN A 86 -4.97 -3.90 -13.03
N ALA A 87 -4.18 -3.12 -12.27
CA ALA A 87 -4.25 -3.16 -10.81
C ALA A 87 -5.61 -2.66 -10.27
N MET A 88 -6.06 -1.51 -10.74
CA MET A 88 -7.34 -0.92 -10.32
C MET A 88 -8.55 -1.80 -10.69
N PRO A 89 -8.66 -2.36 -11.91
CA PRO A 89 -9.71 -3.32 -12.24
C PRO A 89 -9.66 -4.57 -11.36
N ALA A 90 -8.48 -5.14 -11.10
CA ALA A 90 -8.34 -6.35 -10.27
C ALA A 90 -8.81 -6.13 -8.82
N LEU A 91 -8.57 -4.95 -8.26
CA LEU A 91 -9.11 -4.57 -6.95
C LEU A 91 -10.63 -4.48 -6.99
N ARG A 92 -11.19 -3.80 -8.00
CA ARG A 92 -12.63 -3.52 -8.10
C ARG A 92 -13.52 -4.74 -8.41
N THR A 93 -12.96 -5.87 -8.83
CA THR A 93 -13.74 -7.06 -9.27
C THR A 93 -14.41 -7.87 -8.15
N ARG A 94 -15.18 -7.24 -7.25
CA ARG A 94 -15.88 -7.86 -6.09
C ARG A 94 -15.01 -8.34 -4.92
N SER A 95 -13.69 -8.21 -5.00
CA SER A 95 -12.77 -8.62 -3.92
C SER A 95 -12.41 -7.49 -2.95
N TRP A 96 -12.59 -6.23 -3.35
CA TRP A 96 -12.26 -5.07 -2.53
C TRP A 96 -13.34 -4.00 -2.58
N SER A 97 -13.86 -3.61 -1.41
CA SER A 97 -14.85 -2.53 -1.25
C SER A 97 -14.35 -1.34 -0.45
N GLY A 98 -13.13 -1.40 0.08
CA GLY A 98 -12.52 -0.33 0.87
C GLY A 98 -11.95 0.82 0.02
N PRO A 99 -11.44 1.88 0.67
CA PRO A 99 -10.71 2.94 -0.03
C PRO A 99 -9.50 2.39 -0.78
N ILE A 100 -9.31 2.89 -2.01
CA ILE A 100 -8.07 2.71 -2.79
C ILE A 100 -7.46 4.09 -2.97
N GLU A 101 -6.23 4.26 -2.52
CA GLU A 101 -5.47 5.48 -2.71
C GLU A 101 -4.30 5.24 -3.67
N VAL A 102 -4.09 6.19 -4.57
CA VAL A 102 -3.07 6.10 -5.60
C VAL A 102 -2.07 7.24 -5.42
N HIS A 103 -0.79 6.88 -5.31
CA HIS A 103 0.31 7.73 -4.87
C HIS A 103 1.43 7.75 -5.91
N ASP A 104 2.03 8.92 -6.10
CA ASP A 104 3.15 9.12 -7.04
C ASP A 104 4.45 9.27 -6.27
N PHE A 105 5.26 8.21 -6.20
CA PHE A 105 6.50 8.21 -5.41
C PHE A 105 7.63 9.04 -6.05
N THR A 106 7.44 9.62 -7.25
CA THR A 106 8.39 10.62 -7.77
C THR A 106 8.38 11.90 -6.94
N LYS A 107 7.30 12.12 -6.16
CA LYS A 107 7.22 13.18 -5.16
C LYS A 107 7.91 12.71 -3.89
N GLN A 108 8.84 13.52 -3.39
CA GLN A 108 9.64 13.17 -2.20
C GLN A 108 8.79 12.82 -0.97
N ALA A 109 7.67 13.54 -0.75
CA ALA A 109 6.78 13.25 0.38
C ALA A 109 6.14 11.85 0.28
N GLU A 110 5.69 11.46 -0.92
CA GLU A 110 5.11 10.14 -1.17
C GLU A 110 6.16 9.03 -1.05
N LEU A 111 7.39 9.28 -1.54
CA LEU A 111 8.51 8.36 -1.37
C LEU A 111 8.82 8.11 0.11
N GLN A 112 8.84 9.16 0.95
CA GLN A 112 9.07 9.03 2.39
C GLN A 112 7.97 8.20 3.07
N VAL A 113 6.71 8.36 2.66
CA VAL A 113 5.61 7.55 3.18
C VAL A 113 5.74 6.10 2.72
N LEU A 114 6.03 5.85 1.44
CA LEU A 114 6.26 4.51 0.91
C LEU A 114 7.39 3.80 1.66
N THR A 115 8.55 4.45 1.82
CA THR A 115 9.71 3.88 2.52
C THR A 115 9.35 3.48 3.94
N ARG A 116 8.64 4.33 4.67
CA ARG A 116 8.17 4.03 6.03
C ARG A 116 7.24 2.82 6.07
N ARG A 117 6.30 2.73 5.13
CA ARG A 117 5.35 1.62 5.04
C ARG A 117 6.04 0.30 4.66
N LEU A 118 7.04 0.35 3.79
CA LEU A 118 7.85 -0.82 3.47
C LEU A 118 8.70 -1.25 4.68
N ASP A 119 9.23 -0.29 5.45
CA ASP A 119 9.91 -0.57 6.72
C ASP A 119 8.98 -1.22 7.74
N GLU A 120 7.74 -0.76 7.85
CA GLU A 120 6.70 -1.40 8.67
C GLU A 120 6.50 -2.88 8.28
N VAL A 121 6.59 -3.24 6.99
CA VAL A 121 6.51 -4.65 6.58
C VAL A 121 7.82 -5.41 6.88
N GLY A 122 8.93 -4.71 7.13
CA GLY A 122 10.25 -5.29 7.35
C GLY A 122 11.07 -5.40 6.06
N LEU A 123 10.75 -4.59 5.05
CA LEU A 123 11.47 -4.52 3.78
C LEU A 123 12.56 -3.44 3.72
N ALA A 124 12.80 -2.69 4.80
CA ALA A 124 13.94 -1.75 4.84
C ALA A 124 15.30 -2.48 4.96
N SER A 125 15.31 -3.64 5.62
CA SER A 125 16.50 -4.46 5.84
C SER A 125 16.18 -5.96 5.68
N PRO A 126 15.76 -6.41 4.48
CA PRO A 126 15.55 -7.83 4.21
C PRO A 126 16.87 -8.63 4.36
N PRO A 127 16.82 -9.92 4.72
CA PRO A 127 18.00 -10.78 4.74
C PRO A 127 18.78 -10.69 3.42
N PRO A 128 20.12 -10.82 3.41
CA PRO A 128 20.93 -10.62 2.20
C PRO A 128 20.50 -11.44 0.98
N ASP A 129 19.98 -12.65 1.19
CA ASP A 129 19.50 -13.54 0.13
C ASP A 129 18.07 -13.22 -0.35
N VAL A 130 17.31 -12.46 0.44
CA VAL A 130 15.99 -11.91 0.12
C VAL A 130 16.13 -10.52 -0.52
N GLY A 131 17.12 -9.77 -0.08
CA GLY A 131 17.21 -8.33 -0.26
C GLY A 131 17.51 -7.86 -1.68
N GLN A 132 18.08 -8.70 -2.55
CA GLN A 132 18.19 -8.36 -3.98
C GLN A 132 16.87 -8.60 -4.73
N ALA A 133 16.18 -9.70 -4.44
CA ALA A 133 14.94 -10.09 -5.12
C ALA A 133 13.75 -9.21 -4.73
N LEU A 134 13.79 -8.63 -3.52
CA LEU A 134 12.72 -7.81 -2.94
C LEU A 134 13.17 -6.39 -2.56
N ALA A 135 14.27 -5.89 -3.16
CA ALA A 135 14.74 -4.53 -2.93
C ALA A 135 13.70 -3.48 -3.35
N PRO A 136 13.17 -2.63 -2.45
CA PRO A 136 12.26 -1.55 -2.81
C PRO A 136 12.73 -0.65 -3.96
N ALA A 137 14.05 -0.50 -4.13
CA ALA A 137 14.67 0.34 -5.14
C ALA A 137 14.58 -0.24 -6.58
N THR A 138 14.26 -1.52 -6.76
CA THR A 138 14.11 -2.14 -8.09
C THR A 138 12.67 -2.08 -8.61
N PHE A 139 11.70 -1.78 -7.75
CA PHE A 139 10.29 -1.86 -8.14
C PHE A 139 9.74 -0.55 -8.71
N HIS A 140 8.96 -0.73 -9.75
CA HIS A 140 8.30 0.33 -10.49
C HIS A 140 6.90 0.65 -9.96
N VAL A 141 6.28 -0.32 -9.28
CA VAL A 141 4.96 -0.21 -8.64
C VAL A 141 4.96 -1.04 -7.35
N ALA A 142 4.29 -0.53 -6.31
CA ALA A 142 4.03 -1.24 -5.07
C ALA A 142 2.55 -1.10 -4.68
N LEU A 143 1.87 -2.22 -4.47
CA LEU A 143 0.51 -2.26 -3.93
C LEU A 143 0.58 -2.77 -2.50
N LEU A 144 0.16 -1.94 -1.55
CA LEU A 144 0.16 -2.23 -0.13
C LEU A 144 -1.28 -2.41 0.32
N TYR A 145 -1.56 -3.60 0.85
CA TYR A 145 -2.79 -3.89 1.56
C TYR A 145 -2.45 -4.01 3.05
N MET A 146 -2.98 -3.06 3.83
CA MET A 146 -2.62 -2.89 5.23
C MET A 146 -3.85 -3.17 6.10
N GLU A 147 -4.08 -4.44 6.44
CA GLU A 147 -5.06 -4.78 7.46
C GLU A 147 -4.94 -6.21 7.97
N ASN A 148 -4.80 -6.39 9.30
CA ASN A 148 -4.51 -7.64 10.03
C ASN A 148 -3.26 -8.42 9.56
N SER A 149 -2.94 -8.36 8.27
CA SER A 149 -1.77 -8.81 7.54
C SER A 149 -1.22 -7.65 6.73
N ARG A 150 0.11 -7.56 6.62
CA ARG A 150 0.81 -6.57 5.80
C ARG A 150 1.20 -7.24 4.48
N VAL A 151 0.41 -7.01 3.44
CA VAL A 151 0.66 -7.59 2.12
C VAL A 151 1.24 -6.53 1.21
N VAL A 152 2.35 -6.86 0.54
CA VAL A 152 3.00 -6.01 -0.43
C VAL A 152 3.13 -6.76 -1.75
N LEU A 153 2.52 -6.21 -2.80
CA LEU A 153 2.70 -6.70 -4.17
C LEU A 153 3.66 -5.76 -4.90
N LEU A 154 4.76 -6.30 -5.42
CA LEU A 154 5.86 -5.53 -6.00
C LEU A 154 5.99 -5.83 -7.51
N GLY A 155 6.25 -4.78 -8.31
CA GLY A 155 6.39 -4.90 -9.76
C GLY A 155 5.04 -4.87 -10.50
N HIS A 156 4.85 -5.75 -11.49
CA HIS A 156 3.68 -5.78 -12.39
C HIS A 156 2.82 -7.05 -12.28
N PRO A 157 2.49 -7.53 -11.06
CA PRO A 157 1.73 -8.77 -10.91
C PRO A 157 0.47 -8.78 -11.79
N PRO A 158 0.23 -9.89 -12.53
CA PRO A 158 -1.01 -10.08 -13.26
C PRO A 158 -2.24 -9.81 -12.38
N GLY A 159 -3.27 -9.20 -12.95
CA GLY A 159 -4.50 -8.91 -12.21
C GLY A 159 -5.11 -10.16 -11.57
N ASP A 160 -4.83 -11.34 -12.11
CA ASP A 160 -5.23 -12.61 -11.51
C ASP A 160 -4.51 -12.92 -10.19
N LEU A 161 -3.19 -12.68 -10.09
CA LEU A 161 -2.46 -12.84 -8.84
C LEU A 161 -2.98 -11.87 -7.77
N ILE A 162 -3.28 -10.63 -8.15
CA ILE A 162 -3.87 -9.63 -7.23
C ILE A 162 -5.19 -10.16 -6.67
N ARG A 163 -6.09 -10.65 -7.54
CA ARG A 163 -7.37 -11.24 -7.10
C ARG A 163 -7.19 -12.46 -6.22
N GLN A 164 -6.27 -13.36 -6.58
CA GLN A 164 -5.99 -14.55 -5.78
C GLN A 164 -5.54 -14.18 -4.37
N VAL A 165 -4.64 -13.20 -4.23
CA VAL A 165 -4.18 -12.72 -2.91
C VAL A 165 -5.33 -12.14 -2.09
N LEU A 166 -6.16 -11.28 -2.69
CA LEU A 166 -7.29 -10.63 -2.01
C LEU A 166 -8.41 -11.61 -1.62
N ALA A 167 -8.50 -12.77 -2.29
CA ALA A 167 -9.48 -13.80 -1.99
C ALA A 167 -9.04 -14.79 -0.90
N LEU A 168 -7.86 -14.60 -0.29
CA LEU A 168 -7.37 -15.48 0.77
C LEU A 168 -7.87 -15.03 2.15
N ASP A 169 -8.62 -15.89 2.82
CA ASP A 169 -9.12 -15.62 4.18
C ASP A 169 -8.02 -15.72 5.26
N ASN A 170 -6.94 -16.45 4.98
CA ASN A 170 -5.88 -16.77 5.96
C ASN A 170 -4.50 -16.39 5.42
N LEU A 171 -4.28 -15.09 5.23
CA LEU A 171 -2.98 -14.55 4.88
C LEU A 171 -2.00 -14.66 6.06
N PRO A 172 -0.70 -14.89 5.81
CA PRO A 172 0.29 -14.78 6.86
C PRO A 172 0.39 -13.31 7.33
N PRO A 173 0.87 -13.05 8.57
CA PRO A 173 0.94 -11.70 9.12
C PRO A 173 1.70 -10.69 8.23
N ARG A 174 2.65 -11.21 7.43
CA ARG A 174 3.37 -10.45 6.42
C ARG A 174 3.54 -11.30 5.17
N LEU A 175 3.30 -10.70 4.02
CA LEU A 175 3.45 -11.33 2.71
C LEU A 175 4.05 -10.34 1.73
N VAL A 176 5.04 -10.80 0.98
CA VAL A 176 5.50 -10.14 -0.22
C VAL A 176 5.30 -11.08 -1.40
N LEU A 177 4.69 -10.56 -2.46
CA LEU A 177 4.64 -11.21 -3.75
C LEU A 177 5.23 -10.27 -4.78
N SER A 178 6.27 -10.69 -5.49
CA SER A 178 6.90 -9.89 -6.54
C SER A 178 6.73 -10.56 -7.91
N GLN A 179 6.56 -9.71 -8.92
CA GLN A 179 6.62 -10.12 -10.32
C GLN A 179 7.22 -8.95 -11.11
N GLU A 180 8.44 -9.10 -11.59
CA GLU A 180 9.19 -7.99 -12.21
C GLU A 180 9.08 -7.94 -13.75
N GLU A 181 8.57 -8.98 -14.41
CA GLU A 181 8.48 -8.97 -15.88
C GLU A 181 7.38 -7.99 -16.33
N MET A 182 7.80 -6.79 -16.73
CA MET A 182 6.93 -5.69 -17.15
C MET A 182 6.40 -5.81 -18.58
N HIS A 183 7.04 -6.65 -19.40
CA HIS A 183 6.75 -6.79 -20.81
C HIS A 183 6.55 -8.26 -21.18
N GLY A 184 5.56 -8.52 -22.02
CA GLY A 184 5.19 -9.88 -22.42
C GLY A 184 4.33 -10.59 -21.38
N ALA A 185 4.20 -11.90 -21.53
CA ALA A 185 3.43 -12.72 -20.60
C ALA A 185 4.32 -13.11 -19.41
N ALA A 186 3.92 -12.70 -18.20
CA ALA A 186 4.58 -13.10 -16.97
C ALA A 186 4.70 -14.63 -16.90
N THR A 187 5.88 -15.17 -16.66
CA THR A 187 6.14 -16.62 -16.62
C THR A 187 6.26 -17.18 -15.22
N LYS A 188 6.60 -16.32 -14.25
CA LYS A 188 6.80 -16.67 -12.85
C LYS A 188 6.48 -15.50 -11.92
N TYR A 189 6.37 -15.79 -10.64
CA TYR A 189 6.33 -14.82 -9.55
C TYR A 189 7.12 -15.36 -8.36
N GLU A 190 7.43 -14.49 -7.41
CA GLU A 190 8.13 -14.86 -6.19
C GLU A 190 7.29 -14.54 -4.96
N VAL A 191 7.48 -15.31 -3.90
CA VAL A 191 6.71 -15.21 -2.66
C VAL A 191 7.64 -15.27 -1.47
N TRP A 192 7.38 -14.40 -0.50
CA TRP A 192 8.02 -14.44 0.81
C TRP A 192 7.00 -14.14 1.91
N ASN A 193 6.82 -15.08 2.83
CA ASN A 193 5.93 -14.95 4.00
C ASN A 193 6.71 -14.62 5.29
N PHE A 194 7.95 -14.11 5.16
CA PHE A 194 8.88 -13.84 6.27
C PHE A 194 9.27 -15.09 7.08
N GLN A 195 9.13 -16.27 6.50
CA GLN A 195 9.57 -17.53 7.07
C GLN A 195 10.42 -18.25 6.03
N GLY A 196 11.70 -18.43 6.34
CA GLY A 196 12.66 -18.98 5.37
C GLY A 196 12.95 -18.03 4.20
N ARG A 197 13.26 -18.63 3.05
CA ARG A 197 13.78 -17.94 1.86
C ARG A 197 12.66 -17.53 0.90
N VAL A 198 12.97 -16.58 0.01
CA VAL A 198 12.11 -16.29 -1.15
C VAL A 198 12.01 -17.53 -2.02
N ALA A 199 10.80 -17.89 -2.44
CA ALA A 199 10.57 -18.98 -3.38
C ALA A 199 9.94 -18.47 -4.67
N SER A 200 10.39 -19.01 -5.80
CA SER A 200 9.87 -18.68 -7.13
C SER A 200 8.93 -19.77 -7.62
N PHE A 201 7.83 -19.36 -8.25
CA PHE A 201 6.78 -20.25 -8.74
C PHE A 201 6.42 -19.90 -10.19
N PRO A 202 6.12 -20.89 -11.05
CA PRO A 202 5.52 -20.64 -12.35
C PRO A 202 4.22 -19.84 -12.21
N ILE A 203 3.91 -18.97 -13.17
CA ILE A 203 2.74 -18.07 -13.13
C ILE A 203 1.41 -18.82 -13.00
N SER A 204 1.37 -20.06 -13.47
CA SER A 204 0.22 -20.96 -13.39
C SER A 204 0.00 -21.55 -12.00
N THR A 205 0.95 -21.41 -11.08
CA THR A 205 0.84 -21.92 -9.72
C THR A 205 -0.12 -21.05 -8.91
N PRO A 206 -1.21 -21.59 -8.34
CA PRO A 206 -2.11 -20.82 -7.50
C PRO A 206 -1.40 -20.25 -6.26
N VAL A 207 -1.67 -19.00 -5.89
CA VAL A 207 -1.03 -18.32 -4.76
C VAL A 207 -1.22 -19.09 -3.46
N LYS A 208 -2.41 -19.69 -3.25
CA LYS A 208 -2.68 -20.55 -2.08
C LYS A 208 -1.68 -21.71 -1.97
N ASN A 209 -1.36 -22.36 -3.09
CA ASN A 209 -0.44 -23.48 -3.13
C ASN A 209 1.00 -23.03 -2.86
N ALA A 210 1.41 -21.90 -3.45
CA ALA A 210 2.71 -21.29 -3.18
C ALA A 210 2.87 -20.97 -1.68
N LEU A 211 1.85 -20.36 -1.06
CA LEU A 211 1.82 -20.06 0.38
C LEU A 211 1.92 -21.30 1.26
N THR A 212 1.23 -22.40 0.91
CA THR A 212 1.36 -23.67 1.64
C THR A 212 2.80 -24.21 1.57
N GLN A 213 3.43 -24.16 0.39
CA GLN A 213 4.80 -24.65 0.21
C GLN A 213 5.83 -23.82 0.99
N VAL A 214 5.78 -22.48 0.91
CA VAL A 214 6.71 -21.63 1.68
C VAL A 214 6.49 -21.73 3.19
N SER A 215 5.28 -22.09 3.64
CA SER A 215 5.00 -22.30 5.05
C SER A 215 5.45 -23.67 5.56
N ALA A 216 5.60 -24.66 4.68
CA ALA A 216 6.04 -26.01 5.00
C ALA A 216 7.57 -26.16 5.02
N SER A 217 8.30 -25.30 4.30
CA SER A 217 9.77 -25.28 4.22
C SER A 217 10.46 -24.66 5.44
N ARG A 218 9.81 -24.71 6.62
CA ARG A 218 10.34 -24.19 7.89
C ARG A 218 11.31 -25.16 8.55
#